data_AF-A0A914AU57-F1
#
_entry.id   AF-A0A914AU57-F1
#
_cell.length_a   1.000
_cell.length_b   1.000
_cell.length_c   1.000
_cell.angle_alpha   90.00
_cell.angle_beta   90.00
_cell.angle_gamma   90.00
#
_symmetry.space_group_name_H-M   'P 1'
#
loop_
_entity.id
_entity.type
_entity.pdbx_description
1 polymer ?
#
loop_
_entity_poly.entity_id
_entity_poly.type
_entity_poly.pdbx_seq_one_letter_code
_entity_poly.pdbx_strand_id
1 'polypeptide(L)'
;MMTIGLVTVFCLVAGTLGQGWPPEFSQCPSDQYHSIADTKPGVNVTWREPYVQDDYGETTQPVQTFGPQSGSILEPGFYTVIYKATDRVGHPVECSFDIEIQAYAAIDVCQSAPCQNGGDCISSSSYSYTCSCALYSGFSGTNCEIPPESFECFLPCENGATCIDTIDWYECRCTPGYTGIYCDVYSPATTPGPTTVDDSPPEFRPCPADIARRIPASNGGVRVTWPELHVEDDSGETIQPVQIFGPRSGSVFHLGSHLIDYEARDSAGNTAFCSFHVRVTAYEPPSIFCPIDIDHWLSSGESSAVITWDMPTVLSSSGHARLTYQSMESGSRLRPGTYTVRYRYTDDSALEASCSFTITIHDSWKPQHPIQGPQHPIQHSKDLTLKIVIPVGVLVVVLAVVMSIGLYMYNKRRRSINNGDSSSTCGGMRILKNEHLPAEEPRYSTPPIEKTQEIA
;
A
#
# COMPACT_ATOMS: atom_id res chain seq x y z
N MET A 1 84.62 -57.97 15.65
CA MET A 1 84.11 -59.37 15.61
C MET A 1 82.68 -59.37 16.12
N MET A 2 81.89 -60.35 15.69
CA MET A 2 80.57 -60.75 16.22
C MET A 2 79.48 -59.69 16.37
N THR A 3 78.43 -59.89 15.57
CA THR A 3 77.06 -59.42 15.81
C THR A 3 76.47 -59.98 17.11
N ILE A 4 75.62 -59.20 17.76
CA ILE A 4 74.42 -59.72 18.44
C ILE A 4 73.24 -58.86 18.00
N GLY A 5 72.35 -59.41 17.17
CA GLY A 5 71.06 -58.81 16.89
C GLY A 5 70.03 -59.35 17.87
N LEU A 6 69.27 -58.48 18.52
CA LEU A 6 68.19 -58.87 19.43
C LEU A 6 66.88 -58.22 18.98
N VAL A 7 66.02 -59.03 18.37
CA VAL A 7 64.67 -58.64 17.99
C VAL A 7 63.86 -58.39 19.26
N THR A 8 63.51 -57.14 19.52
CA THR A 8 62.55 -56.78 20.58
C THR A 8 61.18 -56.64 19.95
N VAL A 9 60.33 -57.64 20.17
CA VAL A 9 58.91 -57.57 19.83
C VAL A 9 58.26 -56.51 20.72
N PHE A 10 57.91 -55.37 20.16
CA PHE A 10 57.07 -54.40 20.86
C PHE A 10 55.67 -54.99 21.00
N CYS A 11 55.31 -55.29 22.26
CA CYS A 11 53.99 -55.79 22.59
C CYS A 11 52.93 -54.69 22.33
N LEU A 12 51.73 -55.08 21.91
CA LEU A 12 50.63 -54.17 21.65
C LEU A 12 50.22 -53.46 22.96
N VAL A 13 50.61 -52.20 23.12
CA VAL A 13 49.92 -51.28 24.03
C VAL A 13 48.63 -50.87 23.35
N ALA A 14 47.50 -51.28 23.91
CA ALA A 14 46.19 -50.94 23.36
C ALA A 14 45.98 -49.42 23.39
N GLY A 15 45.77 -48.82 22.20
CA GLY A 15 45.24 -47.46 22.09
C GLY A 15 43.88 -47.39 22.77
N THR A 16 43.63 -46.32 23.51
CA THR A 16 42.44 -46.16 24.34
C THR A 16 41.15 -46.10 23.52
N LEU A 17 40.06 -46.59 24.13
CA LEU A 17 38.70 -46.45 23.59
C LEU A 17 38.40 -44.96 23.28
N GLY A 18 37.74 -44.73 22.15
CA GLY A 18 37.64 -43.41 21.55
C GLY A 18 36.82 -42.40 22.36
N GLN A 19 37.27 -41.16 22.33
CA GLN A 19 36.41 -39.99 22.43
C GLN A 19 36.38 -39.36 21.05
N GLY A 20 35.27 -39.53 20.32
CA GLY A 20 34.99 -38.70 19.16
C GLY A 20 34.63 -37.29 19.62
N TRP A 21 35.02 -36.28 18.85
CA TRP A 21 34.52 -34.92 19.08
C TRP A 21 33.04 -34.85 18.68
N PRO A 22 32.23 -34.01 19.36
CA PRO A 22 30.86 -33.78 18.93
C PRO A 22 30.87 -33.17 17.51
N PRO A 23 30.00 -33.63 16.60
CA PRO A 23 30.10 -33.30 15.18
C PRO A 23 29.66 -31.84 14.93
N GLU A 24 30.29 -31.17 13.96
CA GLU A 24 30.07 -29.74 13.73
C GLU A 24 29.07 -29.46 12.60
N PHE A 25 28.17 -28.50 12.84
CA PHE A 25 27.25 -27.98 11.83
C PHE A 25 27.96 -27.00 10.91
N SER A 26 28.20 -27.40 9.67
CA SER A 26 28.70 -26.52 8.62
C SER A 26 27.53 -25.88 7.86
N GLN A 27 27.61 -24.57 7.62
CA GLN A 27 26.56 -23.80 6.92
C GLN A 27 25.18 -23.88 7.62
N CYS A 28 25.16 -23.79 8.96
CA CYS A 28 23.92 -23.48 9.68
C CYS A 28 23.32 -22.18 9.09
N PRO A 29 22.02 -22.15 8.72
CA PRO A 29 21.43 -20.95 8.12
C PRO A 29 21.44 -19.78 9.11
N SER A 30 21.42 -18.56 8.59
CA SER A 30 21.27 -17.33 9.37
C SER A 30 19.81 -16.88 9.39
N ASP A 31 19.46 -16.07 10.38
CA ASP A 31 18.11 -15.55 10.56
C ASP A 31 17.64 -14.78 9.32
N GLN A 32 16.36 -14.93 8.97
CA GLN A 32 15.76 -14.32 7.80
C GLN A 32 14.67 -13.31 8.16
N TYR A 33 14.70 -12.16 7.49
CA TYR A 33 13.74 -11.09 7.67
C TYR A 33 13.04 -10.83 6.34
N HIS A 34 11.73 -11.03 6.32
CA HIS A 34 10.87 -10.81 5.16
C HIS A 34 9.78 -9.80 5.51
N SER A 35 9.32 -9.05 4.51
CA SER A 35 8.21 -8.10 4.67
C SER A 35 7.19 -8.31 3.57
N ILE A 36 5.92 -8.49 3.94
CA ILE A 36 4.83 -8.62 2.97
C ILE A 36 3.74 -7.59 3.25
N ALA A 37 3.00 -7.24 2.22
CA ALA A 37 1.71 -6.62 2.40
C ALA A 37 0.79 -7.65 3.11
N ASP A 38 0.28 -7.35 4.29
CA ASP A 38 -1.15 -7.11 4.30
C ASP A 38 -2.10 -8.15 3.68
N THR A 39 -2.49 -7.79 2.47
CA THR A 39 -3.35 -8.49 1.52
C THR A 39 -2.75 -9.76 0.91
N LYS A 40 -1.53 -10.19 1.28
CA LYS A 40 -0.90 -11.43 0.81
C LYS A 40 -0.98 -12.53 1.88
N PRO A 41 -1.41 -13.75 1.53
CA PRO A 41 -1.51 -14.88 2.46
C PRO A 41 -0.15 -15.52 2.81
N GLY A 42 0.95 -14.77 2.67
CA GLY A 42 2.31 -15.24 2.98
C GLY A 42 3.35 -15.03 1.87
N VAL A 43 4.59 -15.41 2.19
CA VAL A 43 5.76 -15.44 1.29
C VAL A 43 6.39 -16.83 1.27
N ASN A 44 6.88 -17.26 0.11
CA ASN A 44 7.67 -18.48 -0.01
C ASN A 44 9.08 -18.26 0.55
N VAL A 45 9.41 -18.90 1.67
CA VAL A 45 10.71 -18.78 2.33
C VAL A 45 11.55 -20.03 2.05
N THR A 46 12.77 -19.83 1.56
CA THR A 46 13.74 -20.89 1.25
C THR A 46 15.06 -20.68 1.96
N TRP A 47 15.73 -21.78 2.28
CA TRP A 47 17.10 -21.84 2.75
C TRP A 47 17.80 -23.07 2.19
N ARG A 48 19.14 -23.01 2.14
CA ARG A 48 19.96 -24.20 1.95
C ARG A 48 19.92 -25.01 3.26
N GLU A 49 19.66 -26.31 3.16
CA GLU A 49 19.76 -27.19 4.31
C GLU A 49 21.21 -27.28 4.81
N PRO A 50 21.45 -27.22 6.14
CA PRO A 50 22.80 -27.38 6.69
C PRO A 50 23.31 -28.80 6.48
N TYR A 51 24.62 -29.00 6.62
CA TYR A 51 25.21 -30.34 6.66
C TYR A 51 26.20 -30.47 7.82
N VAL A 52 26.42 -31.70 8.25
CA VAL A 52 27.22 -32.01 9.44
C VAL A 52 28.52 -32.70 9.03
N GLN A 53 29.61 -32.32 9.69
CA GLN A 53 30.92 -32.93 9.51
C GLN A 53 31.37 -33.61 10.82
N ASP A 54 31.92 -34.81 10.67
CA ASP A 54 32.44 -35.67 11.73
C ASP A 54 33.87 -36.07 11.33
N ASP A 55 34.82 -35.99 12.27
CA ASP A 55 36.23 -36.35 12.07
C ASP A 55 36.42 -37.79 11.56
N TYR A 56 35.46 -38.68 11.81
CA TYR A 56 35.45 -40.06 11.33
C TYR A 56 34.96 -40.21 9.87
N GLY A 57 34.65 -39.10 9.19
CA GLY A 57 34.44 -39.07 7.74
C GLY A 57 33.08 -39.60 7.25
N GLU A 58 32.12 -39.81 8.16
CA GLU A 58 30.78 -40.28 7.81
C GLU A 58 29.73 -39.20 8.14
N THR A 59 29.16 -38.58 7.10
CA THR A 59 28.18 -37.51 7.23
C THR A 59 26.86 -38.06 7.75
N THR A 60 26.54 -37.81 9.02
CA THR A 60 25.18 -37.95 9.52
C THR A 60 24.31 -36.84 8.90
N GLN A 61 23.20 -37.22 8.27
CA GLN A 61 22.29 -36.23 7.67
C GLN A 61 21.55 -35.52 8.82
N PRO A 62 21.60 -34.18 8.93
CA PRO A 62 20.87 -33.48 9.96
C PRO A 62 19.36 -33.55 9.69
N VAL A 63 18.60 -33.86 10.74
CA VAL A 63 17.15 -33.99 10.66
C VAL A 63 16.52 -32.69 11.15
N GLN A 64 15.63 -32.10 10.36
CA GLN A 64 14.80 -31.03 10.87
C GLN A 64 13.82 -31.59 11.91
N THR A 65 13.84 -31.02 13.11
CA THR A 65 13.03 -31.48 14.25
C THR A 65 11.94 -30.49 14.67
N PHE A 66 12.04 -29.24 14.20
CA PHE A 66 11.06 -28.18 14.48
C PHE A 66 11.03 -27.12 13.37
N GLY A 67 9.93 -26.38 13.29
CA GLY A 67 9.73 -25.28 12.34
C GLY A 67 9.16 -25.67 10.97
N PRO A 68 8.90 -24.68 10.10
CA PRO A 68 8.41 -24.87 8.73
C PRO A 68 9.46 -25.53 7.80
N GLN A 69 9.03 -26.12 6.68
CA GLN A 69 9.94 -26.73 5.69
C GLN A 69 10.49 -25.69 4.70
N SER A 70 11.69 -25.90 4.16
CA SER A 70 12.26 -25.01 3.12
C SER A 70 11.38 -25.03 1.87
N GLY A 71 11.00 -23.85 1.37
CA GLY A 71 10.05 -23.70 0.26
C GLY A 71 8.58 -23.59 0.68
N SER A 72 8.28 -23.53 1.98
CA SER A 72 6.92 -23.28 2.48
C SER A 72 6.49 -21.83 2.22
N ILE A 73 5.19 -21.63 1.92
CA ILE A 73 4.55 -20.32 2.03
C ILE A 73 4.22 -20.10 3.51
N LEU A 74 4.66 -18.97 4.07
CA LEU A 74 4.51 -18.62 5.48
C LEU A 74 3.82 -17.27 5.63
N GLU A 75 2.83 -17.24 6.53
CA GLU A 75 2.03 -16.06 6.90
C GLU A 75 2.85 -15.05 7.74
N PRO A 76 2.35 -13.83 7.99
CA PRO A 76 2.98 -12.90 8.92
C PRO A 76 3.13 -13.50 10.33
N GLY A 77 4.34 -13.44 10.88
CA GLY A 77 4.65 -14.09 12.15
C GLY A 77 6.14 -14.29 12.38
N PHE A 78 6.46 -15.13 13.37
CA PHE A 78 7.82 -15.47 13.79
C PHE A 78 7.95 -16.99 13.89
N TYR A 79 8.94 -17.57 13.21
CA TYR A 79 9.11 -19.02 13.08
C TYR A 79 10.57 -19.44 13.34
N THR A 80 10.80 -20.24 14.37
CA THR A 80 12.10 -20.88 14.61
C THR A 80 12.20 -22.20 13.86
N VAL A 81 13.28 -22.42 13.12
CA VAL A 81 13.62 -23.71 12.49
C VAL A 81 14.76 -24.36 13.26
N ILE A 82 14.68 -25.68 13.53
CA ILE A 82 15.68 -26.41 14.32
C ILE A 82 16.08 -27.72 13.63
N TYR A 83 17.35 -27.80 13.23
CA TYR A 83 18.02 -29.03 12.78
C TYR A 83 18.79 -29.67 13.93
N LYS A 84 18.70 -30.99 14.05
CA LYS A 84 19.49 -31.77 15.02
C LYS A 84 20.21 -32.91 14.30
N ALA A 85 21.42 -33.20 14.77
CA ALA A 85 22.18 -34.38 14.38
C ALA A 85 22.71 -35.07 15.62
N THR A 86 23.11 -36.33 15.48
CA THR A 86 23.67 -37.13 16.58
C THR A 86 24.76 -38.02 16.00
N ASP A 87 25.93 -38.03 16.63
CA ASP A 87 27.02 -38.93 16.21
C ASP A 87 26.70 -40.40 16.54
N ARG A 88 27.62 -41.29 16.15
CA ARG A 88 27.54 -42.73 16.45
C ARG A 88 27.70 -43.09 17.93
N VAL A 89 28.14 -42.15 18.77
CA VAL A 89 28.35 -42.33 20.22
C VAL A 89 27.12 -41.92 21.02
N GLY A 90 26.27 -41.05 20.44
CA GLY A 90 25.04 -40.54 21.03
C GLY A 90 25.10 -39.06 21.44
N HIS A 91 26.09 -38.28 21.00
CA HIS A 91 26.18 -36.85 21.27
C HIS A 91 25.27 -36.05 20.33
N PRO A 92 24.21 -35.37 20.83
CA PRO A 92 23.36 -34.54 20.00
C PRO A 92 23.98 -33.14 19.82
N VAL A 93 23.84 -32.60 18.61
CA VAL A 93 24.15 -31.21 18.28
C VAL A 93 22.96 -30.56 17.59
N GLU A 94 22.87 -29.24 17.66
CA GLU A 94 21.69 -28.46 17.29
C GLU A 94 22.09 -27.18 16.55
N CYS A 95 21.39 -26.90 15.46
CA CYS A 95 21.50 -25.69 14.66
C CYS A 95 20.09 -25.11 14.53
N SER A 96 19.93 -23.83 14.87
CA SER A 96 18.65 -23.13 14.83
C SER A 96 18.81 -21.72 14.30
N PHE A 97 17.79 -21.25 13.57
CA PHE A 97 17.68 -19.88 13.08
C PHE A 97 16.20 -19.47 13.07
N ASP A 98 15.97 -18.16 13.11
CA ASP A 98 14.63 -17.58 13.12
C ASP A 98 14.25 -16.98 11.76
N ILE A 99 12.95 -16.99 11.48
CA ILE A 99 12.33 -16.38 10.30
C ILE A 99 11.26 -15.41 10.79
N GLU A 100 11.49 -14.11 10.61
CA GLU A 100 10.52 -13.07 10.89
C GLU A 100 9.85 -12.60 9.59
N ILE A 101 8.52 -12.57 9.58
CA ILE A 101 7.70 -12.13 8.44
C ILE A 101 6.80 -11.00 8.94
N GLN A 102 7.20 -9.76 8.67
CA GLN A 102 6.43 -8.59 9.06
C GLN A 102 5.34 -8.28 8.01
N ALA A 103 4.10 -8.19 8.46
CA ALA A 103 3.05 -7.54 7.68
C ALA A 103 3.20 -6.02 7.79
N TYR A 104 3.36 -5.34 6.66
CA TYR A 104 3.00 -3.92 6.55
C TYR A 104 1.59 -3.81 5.98
N ALA A 105 0.85 -2.80 6.41
CA ALA A 105 -0.43 -2.47 5.81
C ALA A 105 -0.22 -2.17 4.33
N ALA A 106 -0.94 -2.87 3.44
CA ALA A 106 -1.01 -2.46 2.06
C ALA A 106 -1.64 -1.05 2.04
N ILE A 107 -0.98 -0.09 1.41
CA ILE A 107 -1.62 1.20 1.16
C ILE A 107 -2.71 0.94 0.13
N ASP A 108 -3.94 0.80 0.61
CA ASP A 108 -5.11 0.74 -0.25
C ASP A 108 -5.33 2.14 -0.85
N VAL A 109 -4.77 2.34 -2.03
CA VAL A 109 -4.85 3.62 -2.77
C VAL A 109 -6.30 3.99 -3.11
N CYS A 110 -7.26 3.06 -3.00
CA CYS A 110 -8.67 3.36 -3.14
C CYS A 110 -9.29 4.10 -1.93
N GLN A 111 -8.65 4.12 -0.76
CA GLN A 111 -9.16 4.86 0.41
C GLN A 111 -9.15 6.38 0.24
N SER A 112 -8.32 6.93 -0.66
CA SER A 112 -8.39 8.35 -1.05
C SER A 112 -9.48 8.65 -2.08
N ALA A 113 -10.30 7.67 -2.45
CA ALA A 113 -11.32 7.74 -3.51
C ALA A 113 -10.80 8.41 -4.80
N PRO A 114 -9.70 7.91 -5.42
CA PRO A 114 -9.06 8.57 -6.56
C PRO A 114 -9.91 8.54 -7.84
N CYS A 115 -10.86 7.59 -7.94
CA CYS A 115 -11.77 7.45 -9.07
C CYS A 115 -12.98 8.40 -8.90
N GLN A 116 -13.17 9.27 -9.88
CA GLN A 116 -14.22 10.27 -9.95
C GLN A 116 -15.49 9.69 -10.59
N ASN A 117 -16.57 10.47 -10.58
CA ASN A 117 -17.79 10.24 -11.37
C ASN A 117 -18.44 8.85 -11.24
N GLY A 118 -18.18 8.14 -10.13
CA GLY A 118 -18.72 6.80 -9.86
C GLY A 118 -17.95 5.64 -10.50
N GLY A 119 -16.68 5.83 -10.89
CA GLY A 119 -15.80 4.74 -11.30
C GLY A 119 -15.41 3.84 -10.12
N ASP A 120 -15.45 2.52 -10.32
CA ASP A 120 -15.05 1.52 -9.32
C ASP A 120 -13.52 1.47 -9.20
N CYS A 121 -12.99 1.70 -8.00
CA CYS A 121 -11.55 1.67 -7.76
C CYS A 121 -11.05 0.25 -7.48
N ILE A 122 -10.01 -0.19 -8.23
CA ILE A 122 -9.38 -1.49 -8.06
C ILE A 122 -7.90 -1.30 -7.70
N SER A 123 -7.57 -1.46 -6.42
CA SER A 123 -6.18 -1.43 -5.94
C SER A 123 -5.39 -2.62 -6.50
N SER A 124 -4.25 -2.33 -7.13
CA SER A 124 -3.40 -3.30 -7.83
C SER A 124 -2.05 -3.52 -7.14
N SER A 125 -1.56 -2.53 -6.41
CA SER A 125 -0.42 -2.64 -5.48
C SER A 125 -0.44 -1.48 -4.47
N SER A 126 0.45 -1.49 -3.48
CA SER A 126 0.62 -0.39 -2.50
C SER A 126 0.90 1.00 -3.10
N TYR A 127 1.14 1.10 -4.41
CA TYR A 127 1.37 2.37 -5.11
C TYR A 127 0.62 2.46 -6.46
N SER A 128 -0.28 1.52 -6.77
CA SER A 128 -1.02 1.53 -8.04
C SER A 128 -2.46 1.03 -7.92
N TYR A 129 -3.33 1.69 -8.65
CA TYR A 129 -4.76 1.40 -8.77
C TYR A 129 -5.16 1.49 -10.25
N THR A 130 -6.32 0.95 -10.57
CA THR A 130 -7.00 1.15 -11.85
C THR A 130 -8.44 1.52 -11.56
N CYS A 131 -8.94 2.59 -12.17
CA CYS A 131 -10.36 2.94 -12.12
C CYS A 131 -11.12 2.22 -13.24
N SER A 132 -12.13 1.44 -12.88
CA SER A 132 -13.10 0.91 -13.83
C SER A 132 -14.24 1.92 -13.96
N CYS A 133 -14.14 2.80 -14.97
CA CYS A 133 -15.16 3.81 -15.22
C CYS A 133 -16.47 3.13 -15.60
N ALA A 134 -17.54 3.44 -14.87
CA ALA A 134 -18.80 2.70 -14.96
C ALA A 134 -19.34 2.76 -16.40
N LEU A 135 -19.47 1.60 -17.06
CA LEU A 135 -19.67 1.47 -18.51
C LEU A 135 -20.90 2.20 -19.07
N TYR A 136 -21.91 2.48 -18.23
CA TYR A 136 -23.12 3.22 -18.59
C TYR A 136 -23.01 4.74 -18.42
N SER A 137 -21.92 5.22 -17.84
CA SER A 137 -21.61 6.65 -17.66
C SER A 137 -20.71 7.21 -18.75
N GLY A 138 -19.97 6.36 -19.46
CA GLY A 138 -19.08 6.73 -20.57
C GLY A 138 -17.84 7.58 -20.19
N PHE A 139 -17.61 7.87 -18.91
CA PHE A 139 -16.40 8.55 -18.44
C PHE A 139 -15.14 7.73 -18.77
N SER A 140 -14.03 8.43 -18.98
CA SER A 140 -12.71 7.86 -19.28
C SER A 140 -11.58 8.63 -18.60
N GLY A 141 -10.33 8.37 -18.97
CA GLY A 141 -9.14 8.87 -18.25
C GLY A 141 -8.61 7.87 -17.23
N THR A 142 -7.59 8.27 -16.45
CA THR A 142 -6.95 7.38 -15.47
C THR A 142 -7.80 7.19 -14.22
N ASN A 143 -8.57 8.23 -13.90
CA ASN A 143 -9.33 8.46 -12.70
C ASN A 143 -10.82 8.67 -13.00
N CYS A 144 -11.30 8.35 -14.21
CA CYS A 144 -12.65 8.67 -14.68
C CYS A 144 -12.96 10.19 -14.66
N GLU A 145 -11.91 11.00 -14.84
CA GLU A 145 -11.90 12.46 -14.85
C GLU A 145 -12.36 13.07 -16.17
N ILE A 146 -12.27 12.33 -17.28
CA ILE A 146 -12.69 12.76 -18.60
C ILE A 146 -14.17 12.38 -18.78
N PRO A 147 -15.09 13.32 -19.08
CA PRO A 147 -16.48 13.00 -19.37
C PRO A 147 -16.63 12.19 -20.67
N PRO A 148 -17.75 11.50 -20.88
CA PRO A 148 -18.13 11.01 -22.20
C PRO A 148 -18.26 12.19 -23.19
N GLU A 149 -17.80 11.98 -24.43
CA GLU A 149 -17.90 12.94 -25.54
C GLU A 149 -19.35 13.11 -26.08
N SER A 150 -20.36 12.45 -25.48
CA SER A 150 -21.74 12.38 -25.99
C SER A 150 -22.84 12.41 -24.91
N PHE A 151 -22.66 13.22 -23.87
CA PHE A 151 -23.70 13.41 -22.83
C PHE A 151 -24.83 14.40 -23.22
N GLU A 152 -24.82 14.87 -24.47
CA GLU A 152 -25.27 16.24 -24.75
C GLU A 152 -26.73 16.35 -25.22
N CYS A 153 -27.29 15.31 -25.83
CA CYS A 153 -28.71 15.25 -26.19
C CYS A 153 -29.64 14.78 -25.05
N PHE A 154 -29.22 14.84 -23.78
CA PHE A 154 -30.09 14.43 -22.65
C PHE A 154 -31.26 15.41 -22.40
N LEU A 155 -31.05 16.71 -22.61
CA LEU A 155 -32.08 17.78 -22.57
C LEU A 155 -31.45 19.13 -22.99
N PRO A 156 -31.66 19.62 -24.22
CA PRO A 156 -31.80 21.09 -24.32
C PRO A 156 -32.69 21.68 -25.44
N CYS A 157 -33.15 20.89 -26.44
CA CYS A 157 -33.84 21.42 -27.62
C CYS A 157 -35.37 21.54 -27.43
N GLU A 158 -35.90 22.75 -27.60
CA GLU A 158 -37.32 23.09 -27.40
C GLU A 158 -38.15 23.05 -28.71
N ASN A 159 -39.46 23.28 -28.61
CA ASN A 159 -40.40 23.47 -29.72
C ASN A 159 -40.39 22.36 -30.82
N GLY A 160 -40.05 21.13 -30.41
CA GLY A 160 -40.01 19.96 -31.30
C GLY A 160 -38.79 19.92 -32.23
N ALA A 161 -37.74 20.68 -31.94
CA ALA A 161 -36.47 20.64 -32.65
C ALA A 161 -35.72 19.31 -32.44
N THR A 162 -34.88 18.94 -33.40
CA THR A 162 -34.10 17.69 -33.35
C THR A 162 -32.68 17.96 -32.85
N CYS A 163 -32.29 17.37 -31.72
CA CYS A 163 -30.90 17.37 -31.26
C CYS A 163 -30.02 16.52 -32.18
N ILE A 164 -28.84 17.03 -32.54
CA ILE A 164 -27.78 16.31 -33.23
C ILE A 164 -26.50 16.37 -32.41
N ASP A 165 -25.88 15.22 -32.22
CA ASP A 165 -24.58 15.01 -31.57
C ASP A 165 -23.45 15.39 -32.54
N THR A 166 -22.45 16.16 -32.10
CA THR A 166 -21.25 16.50 -32.91
C THR A 166 -19.98 16.32 -32.09
N ILE A 167 -18.80 16.45 -32.71
CA ILE A 167 -17.50 16.07 -32.10
C ILE A 167 -17.07 16.96 -30.91
N ASP A 168 -17.58 18.20 -30.81
CA ASP A 168 -17.21 19.15 -29.74
C ASP A 168 -18.42 19.80 -29.04
N TRP A 169 -19.66 19.54 -29.50
CA TRP A 169 -20.91 20.19 -29.02
C TRP A 169 -22.18 19.53 -29.62
N TYR A 170 -23.39 19.93 -29.21
CA TYR A 170 -24.69 19.53 -29.78
C TYR A 170 -25.35 20.63 -30.63
N GLU A 171 -25.95 20.27 -31.77
CA GLU A 171 -26.71 21.18 -32.64
C GLU A 171 -28.22 20.90 -32.54
N CYS A 172 -29.02 21.86 -32.05
CA CYS A 172 -30.48 21.78 -32.15
C CYS A 172 -30.95 22.24 -33.55
N ARG A 173 -31.39 21.30 -34.39
CA ARG A 173 -32.02 21.62 -35.68
C ARG A 173 -33.47 22.08 -35.47
N CYS A 174 -33.66 23.39 -35.50
CA CYS A 174 -34.95 24.02 -35.23
C CYS A 174 -36.05 23.67 -36.24
N THR A 175 -37.28 23.61 -35.74
CA THR A 175 -38.49 23.55 -36.54
C THR A 175 -38.75 24.91 -37.23
N PRO A 176 -39.38 24.95 -38.42
CA PRO A 176 -39.63 26.22 -39.11
C PRO A 176 -40.45 27.19 -38.27
N GLY A 177 -39.90 28.38 -38.03
CA GLY A 177 -40.47 29.38 -37.11
C GLY A 177 -39.75 29.52 -35.78
N TYR A 178 -38.69 28.74 -35.51
CA TYR A 178 -37.86 28.84 -34.31
C TYR A 178 -36.37 28.97 -34.63
N THR A 179 -35.61 29.58 -33.72
CA THR A 179 -34.18 29.88 -33.86
C THR A 179 -33.45 29.83 -32.51
N GLY A 180 -32.13 30.02 -32.54
CA GLY A 180 -31.22 29.94 -31.40
C GLY A 180 -30.73 28.53 -31.11
N ILE A 181 -29.64 28.42 -30.34
CA ILE A 181 -28.96 27.15 -30.03
C ILE A 181 -29.87 26.12 -29.32
N TYR A 182 -31.03 26.57 -28.84
CA TYR A 182 -32.04 25.78 -28.14
C TYR A 182 -33.41 25.69 -28.85
N CYS A 183 -33.59 26.43 -29.95
CA CYS A 183 -34.87 26.53 -30.67
C CYS A 183 -36.05 27.01 -29.81
N ASP A 184 -35.78 27.77 -28.75
CA ASP A 184 -36.77 28.39 -27.86
C ASP A 184 -37.23 29.78 -28.33
N VAL A 185 -36.43 30.48 -29.12
CA VAL A 185 -36.77 31.79 -29.68
C VAL A 185 -37.67 31.63 -30.92
N TYR A 186 -38.87 32.23 -30.89
CA TYR A 186 -39.76 32.28 -32.06
C TYR A 186 -39.25 33.32 -33.07
N SER A 187 -39.03 32.87 -34.30
CA SER A 187 -38.56 33.69 -35.43
C SER A 187 -39.56 33.59 -36.58
N PRO A 188 -40.51 34.52 -36.72
CA PRO A 188 -41.44 34.53 -37.84
C PRO A 188 -40.68 34.71 -39.16
N ALA A 189 -41.07 33.97 -40.20
CA ALA A 189 -40.45 34.10 -41.52
C ALA A 189 -40.76 35.50 -42.10
N THR A 190 -39.73 36.35 -42.17
CA THR A 190 -39.85 37.74 -42.58
C THR A 190 -40.22 37.86 -44.06
N THR A 191 -41.50 38.18 -44.32
CA THR A 191 -41.89 38.78 -45.60
C THR A 191 -41.18 40.13 -45.75
N PRO A 192 -40.52 40.43 -46.88
CA PRO A 192 -39.82 41.70 -47.05
C PRO A 192 -40.74 42.91 -46.83
N GLY A 193 -40.48 43.65 -45.74
CA GLY A 193 -41.15 44.91 -45.44
C GLY A 193 -40.72 46.02 -46.42
N PRO A 194 -41.53 47.08 -46.58
CA PRO A 194 -41.14 48.22 -47.39
C PRO A 194 -39.94 48.93 -46.76
N THR A 195 -38.90 49.18 -47.56
CA THR A 195 -37.61 49.69 -47.10
C THR A 195 -37.69 51.13 -46.55
N THR A 196 -37.76 51.26 -45.22
CA THR A 196 -36.79 52.13 -44.55
C THR A 196 -35.42 51.44 -44.65
N VAL A 197 -34.41 52.15 -45.15
CA VAL A 197 -33.03 51.62 -45.12
C VAL A 197 -32.50 51.89 -43.73
N ASP A 198 -32.21 50.81 -43.01
CA ASP A 198 -31.58 50.86 -41.70
C ASP A 198 -30.23 50.15 -41.78
N ASP A 199 -29.17 50.94 -41.58
CA ASP A 199 -27.78 50.50 -41.63
C ASP A 199 -27.15 50.48 -40.21
N SER A 200 -27.95 50.75 -39.16
CA SER A 200 -27.51 50.69 -37.76
C SER A 200 -27.54 49.24 -37.24
N PRO A 201 -26.50 48.76 -36.53
CA PRO A 201 -26.57 47.51 -35.78
C PRO A 201 -27.04 47.74 -34.33
N PRO A 202 -27.78 46.78 -33.73
CA PRO A 202 -28.29 46.90 -32.36
C PRO A 202 -27.20 46.94 -31.28
N GLU A 203 -27.49 47.47 -30.09
CA GLU A 203 -26.55 47.58 -28.97
C GLU A 203 -27.00 46.82 -27.70
N PHE A 204 -26.09 46.01 -27.13
CA PHE A 204 -26.30 45.32 -25.84
C PHE A 204 -26.02 46.25 -24.65
N ARG A 205 -27.03 46.56 -23.84
CA ARG A 205 -26.97 47.60 -22.79
C ARG A 205 -27.18 47.09 -21.35
N PRO A 206 -26.10 46.91 -20.57
CA PRO A 206 -24.74 46.58 -21.01
C PRO A 206 -24.59 45.06 -21.25
N CYS A 207 -23.68 44.68 -22.13
CA CYS A 207 -23.20 43.29 -22.18
C CYS A 207 -22.63 42.86 -20.80
N PRO A 208 -22.94 41.66 -20.27
CA PRO A 208 -22.41 41.21 -18.98
C PRO A 208 -20.88 41.13 -18.95
N ALA A 209 -20.29 41.35 -17.78
CA ALA A 209 -18.85 41.21 -17.55
C ALA A 209 -18.47 39.77 -17.13
N ASP A 210 -17.21 39.39 -17.36
CA ASP A 210 -16.62 38.11 -16.92
C ASP A 210 -16.98 37.76 -15.46
N ILE A 211 -17.58 36.58 -15.26
CA ILE A 211 -18.06 36.11 -13.96
C ILE A 211 -17.05 35.11 -13.36
N ALA A 212 -16.30 35.56 -12.36
CA ALA A 212 -15.41 34.69 -11.58
C ALA A 212 -16.14 34.04 -10.40
N ARG A 213 -16.04 32.71 -10.27
CA ARG A 213 -16.48 31.94 -9.10
C ARG A 213 -15.36 31.04 -8.58
N ARG A 214 -15.39 30.82 -7.27
CA ARG A 214 -14.48 29.93 -6.54
C ARG A 214 -15.29 28.85 -5.81
N ILE A 215 -14.85 27.60 -5.89
CA ILE A 215 -15.45 26.43 -5.23
C ILE A 215 -14.39 25.55 -4.56
N PRO A 216 -14.72 24.74 -3.54
CA PRO A 216 -13.80 23.71 -3.04
C PRO A 216 -13.42 22.74 -4.16
N ALA A 217 -12.17 22.27 -4.20
CA ALA A 217 -11.67 21.40 -5.27
C ALA A 217 -12.49 20.11 -5.50
N SER A 218 -13.14 19.58 -4.46
CA SER A 218 -13.98 18.38 -4.53
C SER A 218 -15.45 18.64 -4.89
N ASN A 219 -15.82 19.87 -5.23
CA ASN A 219 -17.22 20.23 -5.50
C ASN A 219 -17.57 20.10 -6.99
N GLY A 220 -18.64 19.38 -7.31
CA GLY A 220 -19.09 19.03 -8.67
C GLY A 220 -19.68 20.19 -9.50
N GLY A 221 -19.10 21.39 -9.40
CA GLY A 221 -19.54 22.60 -10.08
C GLY A 221 -20.37 23.57 -9.22
N VAL A 222 -20.75 24.70 -9.81
CA VAL A 222 -21.54 25.76 -9.16
C VAL A 222 -22.61 26.29 -10.10
N ARG A 223 -23.81 26.57 -9.59
CA ARG A 223 -24.86 27.23 -10.37
C ARG A 223 -24.50 28.70 -10.57
N VAL A 224 -24.44 29.16 -11.82
CA VAL A 224 -24.13 30.57 -12.16
C VAL A 224 -25.29 31.17 -12.94
N THR A 225 -25.69 32.39 -12.57
CA THR A 225 -26.72 33.19 -13.22
C THR A 225 -26.17 34.57 -13.54
N TRP A 226 -26.53 35.09 -14.72
CA TRP A 226 -26.42 36.49 -15.10
C TRP A 226 -27.81 37.09 -15.34
N PRO A 227 -27.94 38.44 -15.34
CA PRO A 227 -29.19 39.12 -15.71
C PRO A 227 -29.65 38.77 -17.13
N GLU A 228 -30.93 39.00 -17.38
CA GLU A 228 -31.48 39.10 -18.73
C GLU A 228 -30.75 40.20 -19.52
N LEU A 229 -30.43 39.95 -20.79
CA LEU A 229 -29.73 40.93 -21.62
C LEU A 229 -30.75 41.88 -22.25
N HIS A 230 -30.47 43.18 -22.20
CA HIS A 230 -31.26 44.20 -22.89
C HIS A 230 -30.56 44.62 -24.17
N VAL A 231 -31.32 44.64 -25.26
CA VAL A 231 -30.88 45.10 -26.58
C VAL A 231 -31.70 46.35 -26.91
N GLU A 232 -31.03 47.43 -27.31
CA GLU A 232 -31.65 48.66 -27.80
C GLU A 232 -31.17 48.93 -29.23
N ASP A 233 -32.03 49.58 -30.03
CA ASP A 233 -31.83 49.80 -31.46
C ASP A 233 -32.62 51.04 -31.93
N ASP A 234 -32.15 51.79 -32.93
CA ASP A 234 -32.79 53.03 -33.35
C ASP A 234 -33.94 52.87 -34.36
N SER A 235 -34.17 51.65 -34.88
CA SER A 235 -35.45 51.29 -35.53
C SER A 235 -36.65 51.36 -34.56
N GLY A 236 -36.40 51.21 -33.25
CA GLY A 236 -37.42 51.06 -32.22
C GLY A 236 -38.04 49.66 -32.14
N GLU A 237 -37.48 48.66 -32.81
CA GLU A 237 -37.91 47.26 -32.71
C GLU A 237 -37.53 46.62 -31.34
N THR A 238 -38.35 45.68 -30.87
CA THR A 238 -38.05 44.92 -29.63
C THR A 238 -37.27 43.65 -29.96
N ILE A 239 -35.96 43.79 -30.16
CA ILE A 239 -35.06 42.69 -30.51
C ILE A 239 -34.85 41.76 -29.31
N GLN A 240 -34.93 40.45 -29.54
CA GLN A 240 -34.66 39.42 -28.54
C GLN A 240 -33.22 38.87 -28.72
N PRO A 241 -32.35 38.92 -27.69
CA PRO A 241 -31.00 38.38 -27.80
C PRO A 241 -31.01 36.85 -27.80
N VAL A 242 -30.30 36.26 -28.75
CA VAL A 242 -30.24 34.82 -28.99
C VAL A 242 -28.93 34.28 -28.45
N GLN A 243 -28.95 33.29 -27.55
CA GLN A 243 -27.71 32.62 -27.15
C GLN A 243 -27.22 31.74 -28.31
N ILE A 244 -25.96 31.93 -28.71
CA ILE A 244 -25.31 31.21 -29.81
C ILE A 244 -24.14 30.32 -29.35
N PHE A 245 -23.63 30.52 -28.13
CA PHE A 245 -22.59 29.66 -27.56
C PHE A 245 -22.68 29.54 -26.02
N GLY A 246 -22.15 28.43 -25.50
CA GLY A 246 -21.99 28.16 -24.07
C GLY A 246 -23.25 27.70 -23.33
N PRO A 247 -23.15 27.36 -22.02
CA PRO A 247 -24.30 26.94 -21.21
C PRO A 247 -25.26 28.10 -20.87
N ARG A 248 -26.53 27.81 -20.56
CA ARG A 248 -27.54 28.83 -20.20
C ARG A 248 -27.27 29.53 -18.87
N SER A 249 -27.81 30.75 -18.70
CA SER A 249 -27.95 31.36 -17.37
C SER A 249 -28.74 30.43 -16.44
N GLY A 250 -28.21 30.18 -15.24
CA GLY A 250 -28.78 29.23 -14.28
C GLY A 250 -28.28 27.79 -14.43
N SER A 251 -27.38 27.49 -15.37
CA SER A 251 -26.71 26.19 -15.49
C SER A 251 -25.72 25.93 -14.35
N VAL A 252 -25.30 24.68 -14.18
CA VAL A 252 -24.16 24.31 -13.33
C VAL A 252 -22.88 24.38 -14.17
N PHE A 253 -21.87 25.07 -13.66
CA PHE A 253 -20.57 25.24 -14.30
C PHE A 253 -19.49 24.50 -13.52
N HIS A 254 -18.76 23.63 -14.21
CA HIS A 254 -17.62 22.88 -13.67
C HIS A 254 -16.33 23.73 -13.72
N LEU A 255 -15.26 23.25 -13.09
CA LEU A 255 -13.95 23.91 -13.10
C LEU A 255 -13.47 24.21 -14.53
N GLY A 256 -12.99 25.42 -14.78
CA GLY A 256 -12.56 25.87 -16.11
C GLY A 256 -12.98 27.30 -16.44
N SER A 257 -12.92 27.64 -17.73
CA SER A 257 -13.31 28.94 -18.28
C SER A 257 -14.25 28.72 -19.45
N HIS A 258 -15.53 29.03 -19.25
CA HIS A 258 -16.62 28.77 -20.20
C HIS A 258 -16.97 30.08 -20.91
N LEU A 259 -16.86 30.13 -22.23
CA LEU A 259 -17.29 31.28 -23.04
C LEU A 259 -18.80 31.24 -23.22
N ILE A 260 -19.45 32.41 -23.11
CA ILE A 260 -20.87 32.64 -23.36
C ILE A 260 -20.98 33.70 -24.46
N ASP A 261 -21.66 33.39 -25.56
CA ASP A 261 -21.88 34.33 -26.67
C ASP A 261 -23.38 34.47 -27.00
N TYR A 262 -23.79 35.72 -27.25
CA TYR A 262 -25.12 36.11 -27.72
C TYR A 262 -25.03 36.86 -29.05
N GLU A 263 -25.95 36.58 -29.98
CA GLU A 263 -26.22 37.37 -31.18
C GLU A 263 -27.53 38.16 -30.98
N ALA A 264 -27.56 39.40 -31.46
CA ALA A 264 -28.78 40.17 -31.67
C ALA A 264 -28.87 40.58 -33.14
N ARG A 265 -30.08 40.59 -33.70
CA ARG A 265 -30.35 40.90 -35.11
C ARG A 265 -31.66 41.68 -35.24
N ASP A 266 -31.64 42.75 -36.03
CA ASP A 266 -32.83 43.56 -36.36
C ASP A 266 -33.61 43.00 -37.57
N SER A 267 -34.72 43.66 -37.95
CA SER A 267 -35.51 43.30 -39.13
C SER A 267 -34.93 43.75 -40.49
N ALA A 268 -33.90 44.59 -40.52
CA ALA A 268 -33.13 44.92 -41.73
C ALA A 268 -32.06 43.86 -42.06
N GLY A 269 -31.59 43.14 -41.03
CA GLY A 269 -30.61 42.06 -41.08
C GLY A 269 -29.26 42.38 -40.42
N ASN A 270 -29.05 43.57 -39.84
CA ASN A 270 -27.77 43.91 -39.19
C ASN A 270 -27.63 43.15 -37.87
N THR A 271 -26.40 42.97 -37.40
CA THR A 271 -26.11 42.16 -36.20
C THR A 271 -25.14 42.80 -35.24
N ALA A 272 -25.31 42.42 -33.97
CA ALA A 272 -24.35 42.67 -32.90
C ALA A 272 -24.12 41.40 -32.08
N PHE A 273 -23.00 41.38 -31.36
CA PHE A 273 -22.58 40.26 -30.52
C PHE A 273 -22.19 40.73 -29.13
N CYS A 274 -22.44 39.87 -28.12
CA CYS A 274 -22.05 40.09 -26.74
C CYS A 274 -21.43 38.81 -26.17
N SER A 275 -20.21 38.93 -25.65
CA SER A 275 -19.34 37.80 -25.28
C SER A 275 -18.72 37.99 -23.89
N PHE A 276 -18.79 36.99 -23.02
CA PHE A 276 -18.16 37.01 -21.69
C PHE A 276 -17.83 35.60 -21.18
N HIS A 277 -16.92 35.48 -20.21
CA HIS A 277 -16.53 34.19 -19.64
C HIS A 277 -17.12 33.96 -18.25
N VAL A 278 -17.61 32.74 -18.01
CA VAL A 278 -17.82 32.20 -16.66
C VAL A 278 -16.58 31.39 -16.26
N ARG A 279 -15.80 31.92 -15.33
CA ARG A 279 -14.54 31.29 -14.85
C ARG A 279 -14.77 30.66 -13.48
N VAL A 280 -14.71 29.33 -13.39
CA VAL A 280 -14.85 28.59 -12.14
C VAL A 280 -13.51 28.00 -11.75
N THR A 281 -13.01 28.39 -10.58
CA THR A 281 -11.68 27.97 -10.07
C THR A 281 -11.80 27.26 -8.73
N ALA A 282 -10.90 26.32 -8.48
CA ALA A 282 -10.82 25.62 -7.20
C ALA A 282 -10.14 26.50 -6.14
N TYR A 283 -10.49 26.27 -4.87
CA TYR A 283 -9.61 26.54 -3.74
C TYR A 283 -9.35 25.24 -2.98
N GLU A 284 -8.13 25.13 -2.46
CA GLU A 284 -7.56 23.93 -1.85
C GLU A 284 -7.05 24.26 -0.45
N PRO A 285 -7.07 23.30 0.49
CA PRO A 285 -6.47 23.50 1.81
C PRO A 285 -4.95 23.70 1.70
N PRO A 286 -4.32 24.47 2.60
CA PRO A 286 -2.91 24.80 2.49
C PRO A 286 -2.03 23.56 2.69
N SER A 287 -1.04 23.36 1.82
CA SER A 287 -0.07 22.26 1.93
C SER A 287 0.99 22.60 2.98
N ILE A 288 1.20 21.70 3.94
CA ILE A 288 2.11 21.90 5.08
C ILE A 288 3.22 20.85 5.05
N PHE A 289 4.46 21.29 4.91
CA PHE A 289 5.65 20.46 5.10
C PHE A 289 6.04 20.48 6.58
N CYS A 290 5.78 19.37 7.27
CA CYS A 290 6.16 19.18 8.66
C CYS A 290 7.68 19.06 8.84
N PRO A 291 8.21 19.42 10.03
CA PRO A 291 9.47 18.87 10.51
C PRO A 291 9.45 17.34 10.54
N ILE A 292 10.62 16.72 10.48
CA ILE A 292 10.77 15.27 10.69
C ILE A 292 10.67 14.90 12.17
N ASP A 293 10.38 13.63 12.45
CA ASP A 293 10.42 13.07 13.80
C ASP A 293 11.82 13.17 14.42
N ILE A 294 11.88 13.50 15.72
CA ILE A 294 13.12 13.77 16.46
C ILE A 294 13.33 12.69 17.52
N ASP A 295 14.46 11.99 17.42
CA ASP A 295 14.91 10.98 18.39
C ASP A 295 16.12 11.52 19.17
N HIS A 296 16.01 11.64 20.50
CA HIS A 296 17.03 12.28 21.35
C HIS A 296 17.33 11.45 22.60
N TRP A 297 18.61 11.31 22.93
CA TRP A 297 19.11 10.51 24.06
C TRP A 297 19.70 11.43 25.12
N LEU A 298 19.35 11.26 26.39
CA LEU A 298 19.81 12.13 27.49
C LEU A 298 21.26 11.82 27.93
N SER A 299 22.01 12.83 28.34
CA SER A 299 23.36 12.67 28.90
C SER A 299 23.32 12.19 30.35
N SER A 300 24.46 11.79 30.91
CA SER A 300 24.50 11.14 32.22
C SER A 300 24.15 12.14 33.33
N GLY A 301 23.05 11.87 34.05
CA GLY A 301 22.50 12.79 35.06
C GLY A 301 21.56 13.87 34.51
N GLU A 302 21.32 13.92 33.20
CA GLU A 302 20.26 14.76 32.63
C GLU A 302 18.89 14.09 32.82
N SER A 303 17.90 14.84 33.30
CA SER A 303 16.51 14.38 33.44
C SER A 303 15.55 15.07 32.45
N SER A 304 16.08 15.96 31.61
CA SER A 304 15.35 16.63 30.53
C SER A 304 16.30 17.33 29.56
N ALA A 305 15.98 17.30 28.27
CA ALA A 305 16.65 18.08 27.23
C ALA A 305 15.78 19.28 26.82
N VAL A 306 16.39 20.29 26.18
CA VAL A 306 15.69 21.36 25.47
C VAL A 306 15.74 21.02 23.99
N ILE A 307 14.58 20.85 23.36
CA ILE A 307 14.49 20.41 21.96
C ILE A 307 14.03 21.56 21.08
N THR A 308 14.76 21.82 20.01
CA THR A 308 14.47 22.85 19.00
C THR A 308 14.31 22.22 17.63
N TRP A 309 13.36 22.76 16.86
CA TRP A 309 13.03 22.39 15.49
C TRP A 309 12.66 23.64 14.67
N ASP A 310 12.79 23.54 13.36
CA ASP A 310 12.32 24.58 12.43
C ASP A 310 10.78 24.58 12.31
N MET A 311 10.19 25.73 12.00
CA MET A 311 8.74 25.84 11.82
C MET A 311 8.30 25.13 10.51
N PRO A 312 7.07 24.57 10.44
CA PRO A 312 6.55 24.01 9.20
C PRO A 312 6.55 25.03 8.07
N THR A 313 6.93 24.60 6.87
CA THR A 313 6.79 25.43 5.65
C THR A 313 5.40 25.21 5.07
N VAL A 314 4.72 26.29 4.68
CA VAL A 314 3.32 26.22 4.24
C VAL A 314 3.14 26.92 2.90
N LEU A 315 2.45 26.25 1.98
CA LEU A 315 2.05 26.77 0.66
C LEU A 315 0.52 26.84 0.60
N SER A 316 -0.04 27.86 -0.04
CA SER A 316 -1.49 27.99 -0.26
C SER A 316 -1.79 28.55 -1.64
N SER A 317 -2.80 27.98 -2.32
CA SER A 317 -3.30 28.48 -3.60
C SER A 317 -4.06 29.81 -3.47
N SER A 318 -4.49 30.20 -2.26
CA SER A 318 -5.01 31.55 -1.96
C SER A 318 -3.92 32.60 -1.70
N GLY A 319 -2.64 32.18 -1.64
CA GLY A 319 -1.49 33.06 -1.42
C GLY A 319 -1.01 33.15 0.02
N HIS A 320 -1.88 32.95 1.02
CA HIS A 320 -1.51 32.97 2.44
C HIS A 320 -2.16 31.84 3.23
N ALA A 321 -1.53 31.46 4.34
CA ALA A 321 -2.11 30.59 5.37
C ALA A 321 -1.62 31.02 6.75
N ARG A 322 -2.55 31.20 7.70
CA ARG A 322 -2.26 31.64 9.06
C ARG A 322 -2.17 30.44 9.99
N LEU A 323 -1.19 30.41 10.89
CA LEU A 323 -1.17 29.46 12.01
C LEU A 323 -2.41 29.69 12.91
N THR A 324 -3.16 28.61 13.19
CA THR A 324 -4.37 28.65 14.03
C THR A 324 -4.37 27.67 15.21
N TYR A 325 -3.42 26.75 15.26
CA TYR A 325 -3.15 25.91 16.43
C TYR A 325 -1.72 25.38 16.43
N GLN A 326 -1.08 25.32 17.60
CA GLN A 326 0.15 24.57 17.86
C GLN A 326 0.02 23.85 19.20
N SER A 327 0.45 22.58 19.31
CA SER A 327 0.41 21.83 20.58
C SER A 327 1.64 22.03 21.47
N MET A 328 2.76 22.52 20.90
CA MET A 328 4.04 22.68 21.60
C MET A 328 4.94 23.68 20.85
N GLU A 329 5.84 24.34 21.58
CA GLU A 329 6.73 25.38 21.04
C GLU A 329 8.19 24.90 20.93
N SER A 330 8.87 25.33 19.87
CA SER A 330 10.30 25.04 19.65
C SER A 330 11.14 25.65 20.78
N GLY A 331 12.05 24.87 21.37
CA GLY A 331 12.74 25.22 22.62
C GLY A 331 12.06 24.70 23.89
N SER A 332 11.04 23.86 23.78
CA SER A 332 10.42 23.19 24.93
C SER A 332 11.41 22.27 25.66
N ARG A 333 11.33 22.25 27.00
CA ARG A 333 12.11 21.33 27.85
C ARG A 333 11.33 20.05 28.11
N LEU A 334 11.81 18.92 27.59
CA LEU A 334 11.12 17.64 27.57
C LEU A 334 11.85 16.58 28.41
N ARG A 335 11.08 15.74 29.12
CA ARG A 335 11.55 14.58 29.90
C ARG A 335 11.47 13.30 29.06
N PRO A 336 12.05 12.16 29.49
CA PRO A 336 11.86 10.88 28.83
C PRO A 336 10.40 10.56 28.49
N GLY A 337 10.18 9.99 27.30
CA GLY A 337 8.86 9.73 26.72
C GLY A 337 8.68 10.29 25.31
N THR A 338 7.55 9.99 24.68
CA THR A 338 7.19 10.43 23.32
C THR A 338 6.11 11.51 23.36
N TYR A 339 6.30 12.57 22.56
CA TYR A 339 5.43 13.73 22.46
C TYR A 339 5.02 13.93 20.99
N THR A 340 3.77 14.30 20.73
CA THR A 340 3.30 14.65 19.37
C THR A 340 3.13 16.16 19.24
N VAL A 341 3.97 16.78 18.41
CA VAL A 341 3.82 18.18 18.04
C VAL A 341 2.88 18.25 16.86
N ARG A 342 1.78 19.02 17.00
CA ARG A 342 0.76 19.20 15.96
C ARG A 342 0.55 20.69 15.69
N TYR A 343 0.53 21.04 14.41
CA TYR A 343 0.14 22.35 13.90
C TYR A 343 -1.15 22.27 13.11
N ARG A 344 -1.86 23.40 13.04
CA ARG A 344 -2.95 23.63 12.09
C ARG A 344 -2.82 25.03 11.51
N TYR A 345 -3.00 25.13 10.21
CA TYR A 345 -3.04 26.39 9.48
C TYR A 345 -4.39 26.53 8.78
N THR A 346 -4.85 27.76 8.63
CA THR A 346 -6.12 28.12 7.97
C THR A 346 -5.83 29.17 6.91
N ASP A 347 -6.32 28.96 5.68
CA ASP A 347 -6.07 29.87 4.55
C ASP A 347 -7.07 31.04 4.48
N ASP A 348 -6.85 31.97 3.53
CA ASP A 348 -7.75 33.11 3.30
C ASP A 348 -9.16 32.68 2.78
N SER A 349 -9.31 31.43 2.31
CA SER A 349 -10.59 30.78 1.95
C SER A 349 -11.27 30.08 3.14
N ALA A 350 -10.69 30.17 4.35
CA ALA A 350 -11.10 29.49 5.57
C ALA A 350 -11.03 27.95 5.54
N LEU A 351 -10.27 27.35 4.63
CA LEU A 351 -9.94 25.92 4.66
C LEU A 351 -8.79 25.67 5.65
N GLU A 352 -8.90 24.59 6.43
CA GLU A 352 -7.88 24.17 7.39
C GLU A 352 -7.07 22.98 6.88
N ALA A 353 -5.77 22.97 7.16
CA ALA A 353 -4.92 21.80 7.06
C ALA A 353 -4.15 21.61 8.38
N SER A 354 -3.79 20.37 8.70
CA SER A 354 -3.04 20.04 9.91
C SER A 354 -1.87 19.09 9.64
N CYS A 355 -0.85 19.21 10.48
CA CYS A 355 0.46 18.60 10.34
C CYS A 355 0.92 18.12 11.71
N SER A 356 1.63 17.00 11.81
CA SER A 356 2.26 16.58 13.06
C SER A 356 3.49 15.70 12.87
N PHE A 357 4.43 15.82 13.81
CA PHE A 357 5.63 15.00 13.94
C PHE A 357 5.80 14.56 15.41
N THR A 358 6.62 13.54 15.67
CA THR A 358 6.90 13.06 17.03
C THR A 358 8.28 13.47 17.54
N ILE A 359 8.40 13.60 18.86
CA ILE A 359 9.66 13.79 19.57
C ILE A 359 9.75 12.68 20.61
N THR A 360 10.77 11.81 20.52
CA THR A 360 11.01 10.75 21.50
C THR A 360 12.30 11.02 22.26
N ILE A 361 12.18 11.10 23.59
CA ILE A 361 13.29 11.32 24.53
C ILE A 361 13.59 10.00 25.25
N HIS A 362 14.81 9.50 25.09
CA HIS A 362 15.27 8.25 25.71
C HIS A 362 16.12 8.50 26.97
N ASP A 363 15.82 7.76 28.04
CA ASP A 363 16.54 7.77 29.32
C ASP A 363 17.65 6.68 29.40
N SER A 364 17.58 5.69 28.51
CA SER A 364 18.49 4.56 28.47
C SER A 364 19.79 4.94 27.76
N TRP A 365 20.90 5.03 28.50
CA TRP A 365 22.22 5.29 27.91
C TRP A 365 22.59 4.24 26.85
N LYS A 366 22.45 4.60 25.57
CA LYS A 366 22.83 3.74 24.43
C LYS A 366 24.34 3.51 24.50
N PRO A 367 24.82 2.25 24.60
CA PRO A 367 26.23 1.97 24.78
C PRO A 367 27.00 2.35 23.51
N GLN A 368 27.65 3.52 23.53
CA GLN A 368 28.58 3.92 22.49
C GLN A 368 29.79 2.99 22.52
N HIS A 369 29.86 2.03 21.59
CA HIS A 369 31.11 1.33 21.29
C HIS A 369 32.15 2.36 20.82
N PRO A 370 33.25 2.58 21.56
CA PRO A 370 34.30 3.49 21.12
C PRO A 370 35.05 2.83 19.97
N ILE A 371 34.96 3.39 18.76
CA ILE A 371 35.67 2.86 17.59
C ILE A 371 37.15 3.25 17.69
N GLN A 372 37.94 2.46 18.41
CA GLN A 372 39.39 2.46 18.29
C GLN A 372 39.82 1.29 17.41
N GLY A 373 40.21 1.60 16.17
CA GLY A 373 40.68 0.61 15.20
C GLY A 373 42.01 -0.03 15.64
N PRO A 374 42.32 -1.25 15.15
CA PRO A 374 43.44 -2.03 15.63
C PRO A 374 44.79 -1.43 15.19
N GLN A 375 45.60 -1.01 16.15
CA GLN A 375 47.06 -1.09 15.99
C GLN A 375 47.58 -2.33 16.70
N HIS A 376 47.99 -3.33 15.91
CA HIS A 376 48.94 -4.34 16.37
C HIS A 376 50.23 -3.64 16.84
N PRO A 377 50.84 -4.09 17.95
CA PRO A 377 51.73 -5.24 17.82
C PRO A 377 51.69 -6.28 18.97
N ILE A 378 51.53 -7.55 18.55
CA ILE A 378 52.46 -8.66 18.84
C ILE A 378 52.71 -9.07 20.33
N GLN A 379 52.16 -10.25 20.64
CA GLN A 379 52.68 -11.34 21.50
C GLN A 379 52.27 -11.49 23.00
N HIS A 380 51.83 -12.73 23.28
CA HIS A 380 51.85 -13.51 24.52
C HIS A 380 51.22 -12.96 25.82
N SER A 381 50.03 -13.50 26.11
CA SER A 381 49.57 -13.77 27.47
C SER A 381 49.47 -15.29 27.70
N LYS A 382 49.67 -15.75 28.94
CA LYS A 382 49.40 -17.13 29.39
C LYS A 382 48.18 -17.13 30.34
N ASP A 383 47.53 -18.27 30.43
CA ASP A 383 46.70 -18.76 31.54
C ASP A 383 45.97 -17.72 32.42
N LEU A 384 44.64 -17.64 32.27
CA LEU A 384 43.78 -17.15 33.34
C LEU A 384 42.60 -18.12 33.55
N THR A 385 42.55 -18.74 34.73
CA THR A 385 41.55 -19.76 35.07
C THR A 385 40.28 -19.14 35.66
N LEU A 386 39.14 -19.37 34.99
CA LEU A 386 37.84 -18.86 35.43
C LEU A 386 37.31 -19.63 36.65
N LYS A 387 37.35 -19.00 37.84
CA LYS A 387 36.74 -19.54 39.06
C LYS A 387 35.25 -19.19 39.13
N ILE A 388 34.39 -20.13 38.75
CA ILE A 388 32.94 -20.02 38.94
C ILE A 388 32.60 -20.32 40.40
N VAL A 389 31.95 -19.37 41.09
CA VAL A 389 31.45 -19.53 42.46
C VAL A 389 29.94 -19.76 42.41
N ILE A 390 29.50 -21.01 42.61
CA ILE A 390 28.08 -21.38 42.63
C ILE A 390 27.52 -21.17 44.05
N PRO A 391 26.42 -20.42 44.25
CA PRO A 391 25.81 -20.26 45.57
C PRO A 391 25.32 -21.59 46.14
N VAL A 392 25.55 -21.83 47.44
CA VAL A 392 25.28 -23.13 48.11
C VAL A 392 23.83 -23.60 47.93
N GLY A 393 22.85 -22.69 47.89
CA GLY A 393 21.44 -23.03 47.65
C GLY A 393 21.19 -23.69 46.28
N VAL A 394 21.91 -23.29 45.23
CA VAL A 394 21.78 -23.90 43.89
C VAL A 394 22.29 -25.35 43.90
N LEU A 395 23.42 -25.60 44.58
CA LEU A 395 23.99 -26.94 44.71
C LEU A 395 23.04 -27.90 45.44
N VAL A 396 22.36 -27.44 46.48
CA VAL A 396 21.35 -28.24 47.23
C VAL A 396 20.15 -28.60 46.34
N VAL A 397 19.65 -27.66 45.54
CA VAL A 397 18.54 -27.93 44.60
C VAL A 397 18.94 -28.96 43.54
N VAL A 398 20.13 -28.82 42.94
CA VAL A 398 20.64 -29.78 41.94
C VAL A 398 20.76 -31.20 42.54
N LEU A 399 21.32 -31.34 43.74
CA LEU A 399 21.46 -32.64 44.40
C LEU A 399 20.11 -33.27 44.76
N ALA A 400 19.12 -32.48 45.18
CA ALA A 400 17.77 -32.97 45.48
C ALA A 400 17.02 -33.48 44.24
N VAL A 401 17.16 -32.77 43.11
CA VAL A 401 16.60 -33.18 41.81
C VAL A 401 17.25 -34.48 41.32
N VAL A 402 18.59 -34.59 41.38
CA VAL A 402 19.32 -35.79 40.95
C VAL A 402 18.93 -37.02 41.79
N MET A 403 18.80 -36.90 43.11
CA MET A 403 18.35 -38.03 43.95
C MET A 403 16.90 -38.45 43.65
N SER A 404 16.02 -37.50 43.36
CA SER A 404 14.62 -37.76 43.03
C SER A 404 14.47 -38.52 41.70
N ILE A 405 15.23 -38.12 40.67
CA ILE A 405 15.30 -38.81 39.37
C ILE A 405 15.90 -40.22 39.54
N GLY A 406 16.96 -40.36 40.34
CA GLY A 406 17.58 -41.66 40.63
C GLY A 406 16.62 -42.66 41.27
N LEU A 407 15.82 -42.22 42.25
CA LEU A 407 14.83 -43.08 42.93
C LEU A 407 13.70 -43.53 41.99
N TYR A 408 13.24 -42.64 41.11
CA TYR A 408 12.25 -42.95 40.08
C TYR A 408 12.76 -44.00 39.09
N MET A 409 13.98 -43.82 38.58
CA MET A 409 14.61 -44.74 37.63
C MET A 409 14.88 -46.13 38.24
N TYR A 410 15.31 -46.19 39.51
CA TYR A 410 15.49 -47.44 40.25
C TYR A 410 14.17 -48.23 40.36
N ASN A 411 13.09 -47.57 40.77
CA ASN A 411 11.78 -48.20 40.93
C ASN A 411 11.17 -48.64 39.58
N LYS A 412 11.36 -47.85 38.51
CA LYS A 412 10.93 -48.23 37.15
C LYS A 412 11.65 -49.49 36.66
N ARG A 413 12.98 -49.59 36.86
CA ARG A 413 13.78 -50.76 36.45
C ARG A 413 13.38 -52.04 37.21
N ARG A 414 13.01 -51.92 38.50
CA ARG A 414 12.63 -53.07 39.34
C ARG A 414 11.29 -53.72 38.95
N ARG A 415 10.38 -53.01 38.29
CA ARG A 415 9.12 -53.58 37.75
C ARG A 415 9.31 -54.38 36.45
N SER A 416 10.40 -54.19 35.73
CA SER A 416 10.62 -54.81 34.41
C SER A 416 11.22 -56.23 34.45
N ILE A 417 11.54 -56.75 35.64
CA ILE A 417 12.34 -57.99 35.80
C ILE A 417 11.47 -59.21 36.16
N ASN A 418 10.23 -59.02 36.61
CA ASN A 418 9.40 -60.10 37.18
C ASN A 418 8.47 -60.82 36.19
N ASN A 419 8.23 -60.28 35.00
CA ASN A 419 7.43 -60.92 33.96
C ASN A 419 8.29 -61.11 32.71
N GLY A 420 8.63 -62.36 32.38
CA GLY A 420 9.39 -62.69 31.17
C GLY A 420 8.74 -63.84 30.41
N ASP A 421 8.64 -63.69 29.09
CA ASP A 421 8.49 -64.73 28.06
C ASP A 421 8.35 -64.02 26.68
N SER A 422 8.59 -64.64 25.52
CA SER A 422 9.78 -65.35 25.01
C SER A 422 9.62 -65.56 23.48
N SER A 423 10.59 -66.19 22.80
CA SER A 423 10.58 -66.61 21.37
C SER A 423 10.37 -65.57 20.23
N SER A 424 11.49 -65.04 19.72
CA SER A 424 12.02 -65.19 18.34
C SER A 424 11.15 -65.33 17.05
N THR A 425 11.72 -64.75 15.97
CA THR A 425 11.80 -65.20 14.54
C THR A 425 10.72 -64.90 13.47
N CYS A 426 11.18 -64.19 12.42
CA CYS A 426 10.99 -64.39 10.97
C CYS A 426 9.59 -64.50 10.28
N GLY A 427 9.16 -63.39 9.67
CA GLY A 427 8.87 -63.28 8.22
C GLY A 427 7.54 -63.79 7.62
N GLY A 428 7.11 -63.18 6.50
CA GLY A 428 6.21 -63.84 5.52
C GLY A 428 4.79 -63.25 5.29
N MET A 429 4.68 -62.35 4.31
CA MET A 429 3.60 -62.22 3.29
C MET A 429 2.14 -62.78 3.51
N ARG A 430 1.16 -61.86 3.42
CA ARG A 430 0.08 -61.75 2.38
C ARG A 430 -1.39 -62.29 2.55
N ILE A 431 -2.35 -61.37 2.25
CA ILE A 431 -3.77 -61.45 1.73
C ILE A 431 -4.97 -61.92 2.62
N LEU A 432 -6.13 -61.30 2.34
CA LEU A 432 -7.57 -61.69 2.54
C LEU A 432 -8.25 -61.18 3.84
N LYS A 433 -9.52 -60.70 3.87
CA LYS A 433 -10.54 -60.36 2.83
C LYS A 433 -11.61 -59.39 3.45
N ASN A 434 -12.28 -58.48 2.71
CA ASN A 434 -13.66 -58.55 2.14
C ASN A 434 -13.99 -57.15 1.52
N GLU A 435 -14.75 -56.94 0.43
CA GLU A 435 -16.14 -57.34 0.03
C GLU A 435 -17.26 -56.51 0.71
N HIS A 436 -18.29 -55.95 0.03
CA HIS A 436 -18.57 -55.80 -1.43
C HIS A 436 -19.79 -54.84 -1.72
N LEU A 437 -20.13 -54.62 -3.02
CA LEU A 437 -21.42 -54.16 -3.64
C LEU A 437 -21.70 -52.64 -3.94
N PRO A 438 -22.59 -52.31 -4.95
CA PRO A 438 -22.53 -51.04 -5.73
C PRO A 438 -23.90 -50.37 -6.12
N ALA A 439 -23.85 -49.37 -7.03
CA ALA A 439 -24.89 -48.94 -7.99
C ALA A 439 -24.16 -48.38 -9.24
N GLU A 440 -24.46 -48.68 -10.52
CA GLU A 440 -25.66 -48.60 -11.39
C GLU A 440 -25.90 -47.24 -12.10
N GLU A 441 -26.33 -47.31 -13.36
CA GLU A 441 -26.34 -46.26 -14.41
C GLU A 441 -27.62 -46.41 -15.27
N PRO A 442 -28.19 -45.34 -15.89
CA PRO A 442 -28.07 -45.27 -17.36
C PRO A 442 -28.13 -43.86 -18.04
N ARG A 443 -27.36 -43.68 -19.13
CA ARG A 443 -27.67 -43.07 -20.48
C ARG A 443 -28.65 -41.87 -20.60
N TYR A 444 -28.48 -40.84 -21.46
CA TYR A 444 -28.12 -40.72 -22.90
C TYR A 444 -27.88 -39.21 -23.24
N SER A 445 -27.53 -38.65 -24.43
CA SER A 445 -27.24 -39.08 -25.83
C SER A 445 -26.36 -37.99 -26.55
N THR A 446 -26.22 -38.00 -27.89
CA THR A 446 -25.30 -37.16 -28.71
C THR A 446 -25.79 -37.00 -30.18
N PRO A 447 -25.18 -36.16 -31.07
CA PRO A 447 -24.23 -35.05 -30.89
C PRO A 447 -24.91 -33.70 -31.26
N PRO A 448 -24.74 -32.92 -32.38
CA PRO A 448 -23.85 -32.99 -33.57
C PRO A 448 -22.96 -31.74 -33.89
N ILE A 449 -21.71 -32.00 -34.26
CA ILE A 449 -20.87 -31.40 -35.35
C ILE A 449 -21.06 -29.92 -35.77
N GLU A 450 -19.99 -29.11 -35.64
CA GLU A 450 -19.43 -28.31 -36.75
C GLU A 450 -17.89 -28.08 -36.60
N LYS A 451 -17.24 -27.52 -37.63
CA LYS A 451 -15.80 -27.15 -37.70
C LYS A 451 -15.66 -25.60 -37.75
N THR A 452 -14.50 -24.94 -37.62
CA THR A 452 -13.52 -24.75 -38.72
C THR A 452 -12.46 -23.67 -38.34
N GLN A 453 -11.15 -23.93 -38.58
CA GLN A 453 -10.01 -22.96 -38.65
C GLN A 453 -9.76 -22.06 -37.42
N GLU A 454 -8.67 -21.28 -37.24
CA GLU A 454 -7.45 -20.95 -38.02
C GLU A 454 -6.18 -21.44 -37.25
N ILE A 455 -4.90 -21.44 -37.69
CA ILE A 455 -4.08 -20.80 -38.74
C ILE A 455 -3.65 -19.33 -38.50
N ALA A 456 -2.62 -19.14 -37.65
CA ALA A 456 -1.49 -18.22 -37.89
C ALA A 456 -0.31 -18.61 -36.97
#